data_AF-A0A4W4F845-F1
#
_entry.id   AF-A0A4W4F845-F1
#
_cell.length_a   1.000
_cell.length_b   1.000
_cell.length_c   1.000
_cell.angle_alpha   90.00
_cell.angle_beta   90.00
_cell.angle_gamma   90.00
#
_symmetry.space_group_name_H-M   'P 1'
#
loop_
_entity.id
_entity.type
_entity.pdbx_description
1 polymer ?
#
loop_
_entity_poly.entity_id
_entity_poly.type
_entity_poly.pdbx_seq_one_letter_code
_entity_poly.pdbx_strand_id
1 'polypeptide(L)'
;MRARLFLLDLKATDSLKMTLKWMFQQHSDPKHTSKWATSWFQADVIKWPVQSPDLNLIENLWSDIKNAVFDAKPKNAEELWNVIQSAWVGISVRRCQMLVDSMPHRCKAVIRNKGCITKY
;
A
#
# COMPACT_ATOMS: atom_id res chain seq x y z
N MET A 1 44.57 -18.35 6.27
CA MET A 1 43.73 -18.05 7.44
C MET A 1 42.86 -16.83 7.17
N ARG A 2 41.64 -17.00 6.67
CA ARG A 2 40.69 -15.89 6.47
C ARG A 2 39.23 -16.34 6.65
N ALA A 3 39.00 -17.25 7.61
CA ALA A 3 37.67 -17.74 7.97
C ALA A 3 37.04 -16.99 9.17
N ARG A 4 37.71 -15.94 9.69
CA ARG A 4 37.29 -15.24 10.92
C ARG A 4 36.46 -13.98 10.66
N LEU A 5 36.29 -13.53 9.40
CA LEU A 5 35.40 -12.39 9.07
C LEU A 5 33.95 -12.80 8.77
N PHE A 6 33.69 -14.01 8.23
CA PHE A 6 32.31 -14.43 7.91
C PHE A 6 31.47 -14.85 9.13
N LEU A 7 32.12 -15.17 10.26
CA LEU A 7 31.42 -15.56 11.50
C LEU A 7 30.97 -14.37 12.37
N LEU A 8 31.44 -13.15 12.08
CA LEU A 8 30.95 -11.94 12.76
C LEU A 8 29.68 -11.39 12.09
N ASP A 9 29.51 -11.58 10.79
CA ASP A 9 28.32 -11.14 10.06
C ASP A 9 27.09 -12.02 10.39
N LEU A 10 27.28 -13.34 10.51
CA LEU A 10 26.20 -14.28 10.86
C LEU A 10 25.70 -14.15 12.31
N LYS A 11 26.50 -13.58 13.22
CA LYS A 11 26.08 -13.32 14.62
C LYS A 11 25.45 -11.93 14.80
N ALA A 12 25.70 -10.99 13.89
CA ALA A 12 25.03 -9.69 13.88
C ALA A 12 23.59 -9.80 13.37
N THR A 13 23.30 -10.76 12.48
CA THR A 13 21.96 -10.95 11.89
C THR A 13 20.92 -11.57 12.84
N ASP A 14 21.34 -12.20 13.95
CA ASP A 14 20.42 -12.78 14.94
C ASP A 14 19.94 -11.78 16.01
N SER A 15 20.56 -10.60 16.10
CA SER A 15 20.23 -9.56 17.09
C SER A 15 19.32 -8.44 16.56
N LEU A 16 18.99 -8.48 15.27
CA LEU A 16 17.89 -7.70 14.67
C LEU A 16 16.72 -8.63 14.37
N LYS A 17 16.15 -9.24 15.41
CA LYS A 17 14.70 -9.51 15.42
C LYS A 17 13.99 -8.15 15.45
N MET A 18 14.06 -7.42 14.34
CA MET A 18 13.14 -6.33 14.04
C MET A 18 11.78 -7.00 13.92
N THR A 19 11.07 -7.15 15.03
CA THR A 19 9.70 -7.63 15.05
C THR A 19 8.94 -6.79 14.03
N LEU A 20 8.59 -7.39 12.89
CA LEU A 20 7.86 -6.70 11.83
C LEU A 20 6.50 -6.33 12.41
N LYS A 21 6.35 -5.06 12.77
CA LYS A 21 5.09 -4.51 13.22
C LYS A 21 4.27 -4.11 12.00
N TRP A 22 3.25 -4.90 11.68
CA TRP A 22 2.30 -4.57 10.65
C TRP A 22 1.34 -3.48 11.14
N MET A 23 1.14 -2.45 10.33
CA MET A 23 0.13 -1.43 10.58
C MET A 23 -0.81 -1.36 9.38
N PHE A 24 -2.10 -1.24 9.65
CA PHE A 24 -3.13 -1.12 8.63
C PHE A 24 -3.34 0.34 8.25
N GLN A 25 -3.42 0.62 6.96
CA GLN A 25 -3.76 1.94 6.42
C GLN A 25 -5.18 1.90 5.85
N GLN A 26 -6.02 2.82 6.28
CA GLN A 26 -7.37 3.04 5.74
C GLN A 26 -7.67 4.54 5.64
N HIS A 27 -8.58 4.90 4.74
CA HIS A 27 -9.02 6.28 4.59
C HIS A 27 -9.92 6.71 5.76
N SER A 28 -9.99 8.01 6.04
CA SER A 28 -10.75 8.56 7.17
C SER A 28 -12.27 8.67 6.93
N ASP A 29 -12.90 7.67 6.30
CA ASP A 29 -14.37 7.66 6.14
C ASP A 29 -15.06 7.36 7.48
N PRO A 30 -16.14 8.11 7.83
CA PRO A 30 -16.87 7.92 9.09
C PRO A 30 -17.26 6.47 9.39
N LYS A 31 -17.55 5.64 8.37
CA LYS A 31 -17.95 4.23 8.55
C LYS A 31 -16.89 3.41 9.29
N HIS A 32 -15.61 3.71 9.05
CA HIS A 32 -14.47 3.03 9.68
C HIS A 32 -14.29 3.40 11.16
N THR A 33 -14.93 4.49 11.61
CA THR A 33 -14.88 4.96 13.01
C THR A 33 -16.14 4.63 13.82
N SER A 34 -17.11 3.93 13.20
CA SER A 34 -18.33 3.51 13.90
C SER A 34 -18.00 2.55 15.06
N LYS A 35 -18.84 2.55 16.11
CA LYS A 35 -18.64 1.67 17.28
C LYS A 35 -18.49 0.20 16.90
N TRP A 36 -19.29 -0.26 15.94
CA TRP A 36 -19.24 -1.61 15.42
C TRP A 36 -17.94 -1.90 14.68
N ALA A 37 -17.53 -1.02 13.76
CA ALA A 37 -16.28 -1.18 13.01
C ALA A 37 -15.07 -1.20 13.93
N THR A 38 -14.97 -0.26 14.88
CA THR A 38 -13.84 -0.18 15.82
C THR A 38 -13.81 -1.35 16.81
N SER A 39 -14.96 -1.88 17.22
CA SER A 39 -15.04 -3.06 18.10
C SER A 39 -14.56 -4.33 17.39
N TRP A 40 -14.92 -4.48 16.11
CA TRP A 40 -14.53 -5.62 15.29
C TRP A 40 -13.08 -5.53 14.80
N PHE A 41 -12.63 -4.33 14.43
CA PHE A 41 -11.32 -4.09 13.83
C PHE A 41 -10.23 -3.90 14.89
N GLN A 42 -9.58 -4.99 15.28
CA GLN A 42 -8.57 -5.00 16.36
C GLN A 42 -7.12 -4.84 15.88
N ALA A 43 -6.89 -4.33 14.67
CA ALA A 43 -5.55 -4.12 14.14
C ALA A 43 -5.03 -2.70 14.43
N ASP A 44 -3.70 -2.55 14.53
CA ASP A 44 -3.06 -1.24 14.66
C ASP A 44 -3.24 -0.42 13.38
N VAL A 45 -3.94 0.71 13.47
CA VAL A 45 -4.23 1.59 12.33
C VAL A 45 -3.28 2.79 12.30
N ILE A 46 -2.73 3.08 11.12
CA ILE A 46 -1.94 4.30 10.89
C ILE A 46 -2.86 5.52 10.97
N LYS A 47 -2.52 6.50 11.81
CA LYS A 47 -3.21 7.79 11.84
C LYS A 47 -3.05 8.48 10.49
N TRP A 48 -4.16 8.67 9.78
CA TRP A 48 -4.17 9.20 8.43
C TRP A 48 -4.80 10.59 8.35
N PRO A 49 -4.26 11.52 7.56
CA PRO A 49 -4.88 12.82 7.32
C PRO A 49 -6.20 12.65 6.52
N VAL A 50 -7.21 13.42 6.93
CA VAL A 50 -8.51 13.46 6.24
C VAL A 50 -8.31 13.99 4.81
N GLN A 51 -9.07 13.47 3.84
CA GLN A 51 -9.07 13.93 2.45
C GLN A 51 -7.68 13.91 1.77
N SER A 52 -6.87 12.89 2.02
CA SER A 52 -5.56 12.71 1.35
C SER A 52 -5.56 11.50 0.39
N PRO A 53 -6.30 11.56 -0.74
CA PRO A 53 -6.31 10.48 -1.73
C PRO A 53 -4.94 10.28 -2.37
N ASP A 54 -4.15 11.34 -2.53
CA ASP A 54 -2.80 11.32 -3.09
C ASP A 54 -1.82 10.42 -2.32
N LEU A 55 -2.11 10.18 -1.05
CA LEU A 55 -1.32 9.30 -0.19
C LEU A 55 -1.86 7.85 -0.23
N ASN A 56 -3.05 7.60 -0.77
CA ASN A 56 -3.67 6.28 -0.76
C ASN A 56 -3.12 5.41 -1.90
N LEU A 57 -2.17 4.52 -1.59
CA LEU A 57 -1.47 3.73 -2.62
C LEU A 57 -2.41 2.82 -3.42
N ILE A 58 -3.49 2.33 -2.80
CA ILE A 58 -4.45 1.43 -3.46
C ILE A 58 -5.17 2.10 -4.64
N GLU A 59 -5.30 3.43 -4.65
CA GLU A 59 -5.88 4.17 -5.79
C GLU A 59 -5.03 4.00 -7.06
N ASN A 60 -3.71 3.88 -6.90
CA ASN A 60 -2.81 3.61 -8.03
C ASN A 60 -3.04 2.19 -8.58
N LEU A 61 -3.25 1.21 -7.70
CA LEU A 61 -3.57 -0.16 -8.11
C LEU A 61 -4.94 -0.24 -8.79
N TRP A 62 -5.93 0.49 -8.26
CA TRP A 62 -7.22 0.63 -8.94
C TRP A 62 -7.10 1.29 -10.31
N SER A 63 -6.17 2.24 -10.48
CA SER A 63 -5.90 2.80 -11.79
C SER A 63 -5.32 1.77 -12.77
N ASP A 64 -4.40 0.92 -12.32
CA ASP A 64 -3.84 -0.16 -13.14
C ASP A 64 -4.96 -1.12 -13.62
N ILE A 65 -5.90 -1.46 -12.73
CA ILE A 65 -7.06 -2.32 -13.05
C ILE A 65 -8.03 -1.63 -13.99
N LYS A 66 -8.33 -0.34 -13.77
CA LYS A 66 -9.21 0.44 -14.65
C LYS A 66 -8.67 0.51 -16.08
N ASN A 67 -7.34 0.63 -16.24
CA ASN A 67 -6.70 0.62 -17.55
C ASN A 67 -6.88 -0.75 -18.24
N ALA A 68 -6.67 -1.85 -17.51
CA ALA A 68 -6.92 -3.20 -18.04
C ALA A 68 -8.38 -3.41 -18.47
N VAL A 69 -9.34 -2.92 -17.68
CA VAL A 69 -10.77 -2.96 -18.03
C VAL A 69 -11.06 -2.11 -19.27
N PHE A 70 -10.47 -0.92 -19.36
CA PHE A 70 -10.62 -0.02 -20.50
C PHE A 70 -10.11 -0.65 -21.80
N ASP A 71 -8.96 -1.33 -21.74
CA ASP A 71 -8.36 -2.00 -22.90
C ASP A 71 -9.17 -3.24 -23.33
N ALA A 72 -9.66 -4.02 -22.36
CA ALA A 72 -10.40 -5.25 -22.62
C ALA A 72 -11.84 -5.03 -23.14
N LYS A 73 -12.46 -3.89 -22.81
CA LYS A 73 -13.83 -3.52 -23.22
C LYS A 73 -14.88 -4.64 -22.98
N PRO A 74 -15.02 -5.12 -21.73
CA PRO A 74 -15.96 -6.18 -21.41
C PRO A 74 -17.41 -5.76 -21.72
N LYS A 75 -18.22 -6.70 -22.22
CA LYS A 75 -19.59 -6.45 -22.68
C LYS A 75 -20.67 -6.86 -21.67
N ASN A 76 -20.29 -7.59 -20.64
CA ASN A 76 -21.19 -8.06 -19.59
C ASN A 76 -20.46 -8.16 -18.24
N ALA A 77 -21.22 -8.43 -17.18
CA ALA A 77 -20.69 -8.47 -15.83
C ALA A 77 -19.68 -9.60 -15.61
N GLU A 78 -19.84 -10.75 -16.29
CA GLU A 78 -18.94 -11.89 -16.18
C GLU A 78 -17.58 -11.58 -16.81
N GLU A 79 -17.57 -11.02 -18.01
CA GLU A 79 -16.35 -10.56 -18.68
C GLU A 79 -15.64 -9.49 -17.83
N LEU A 80 -16.39 -8.52 -17.28
CA LEU A 80 -15.83 -7.49 -16.42
C LEU A 80 -15.16 -8.09 -15.18
N TRP A 81 -15.84 -9.04 -14.52
CA TRP A 81 -15.33 -9.72 -13.34
C TRP A 81 -14.02 -10.48 -13.66
N ASN A 82 -14.01 -11.23 -14.77
CA ASN A 82 -12.84 -11.98 -15.20
C ASN A 82 -11.64 -11.07 -15.51
N VAL A 83 -11.88 -9.91 -16.13
CA VAL A 83 -10.83 -8.92 -16.39
C VAL A 83 -10.30 -8.33 -15.09
N ILE A 84 -11.16 -7.95 -14.14
CA ILE A 84 -10.75 -7.40 -12.84
C ILE A 84 -9.90 -8.42 -12.07
N GLN A 85 -10.33 -9.68 -12.00
CA GLN A 85 -9.57 -10.74 -11.31
C GLN A 85 -8.20 -10.96 -11.97
N SER A 86 -8.18 -11.05 -13.30
CA SER A 86 -6.93 -11.25 -14.06
C SER A 86 -5.97 -10.08 -13.88
N ALA A 87 -6.48 -8.85 -13.94
CA ALA A 87 -5.69 -7.64 -13.72
C ALA A 87 -5.14 -7.58 -12.29
N TRP A 88 -5.96 -7.90 -11.28
CA TRP A 88 -5.55 -7.92 -9.89
C TRP A 88 -4.42 -8.91 -9.63
N VAL A 89 -4.57 -10.16 -10.10
CA VAL A 89 -3.54 -11.21 -9.97
C VAL A 89 -2.27 -10.85 -10.76
N GLY A 90 -2.42 -10.11 -11.87
CA GLY A 90 -1.31 -9.62 -12.68
C GLY A 90 -0.49 -8.48 -12.06
N ILE A 91 -0.94 -7.86 -10.95
CA ILE A 91 -0.18 -6.81 -10.27
C ILE A 91 1.10 -7.42 -9.68
N SER A 92 2.25 -7.07 -10.26
CA SER A 92 3.54 -7.58 -9.79
C SER A 92 3.89 -7.07 -8.39
N VAL A 93 4.61 -7.89 -7.62
CA VAL A 93 5.22 -7.49 -6.34
C VAL A 93 6.11 -6.25 -6.51
N ARG A 94 6.81 -6.14 -7.64
CA ARG A 94 7.63 -4.96 -7.98
C ARG A 94 6.79 -3.68 -8.07
N ARG A 95 5.59 -3.75 -8.66
CA ARG A 95 4.68 -2.59 -8.74
C ARG A 95 4.25 -2.15 -7.34
N CYS A 96 3.89 -3.09 -6.47
CA CYS A 96 3.56 -2.81 -5.08
C CYS A 96 4.75 -2.16 -4.34
N GLN A 97 5.95 -2.71 -4.50
CA GLN A 97 7.16 -2.17 -3.87
C GLN A 97 7.44 -0.73 -4.33
N MET A 98 7.35 -0.45 -5.63
CA MET A 98 7.53 0.91 -6.16
C MET A 98 6.55 1.92 -5.58
N LEU A 99 5.30 1.52 -5.35
CA LEU A 99 4.30 2.37 -4.70
C LEU A 99 4.66 2.67 -3.25
N VAL A 100 5.07 1.64 -2.50
CA VAL A 100 5.54 1.78 -1.11
C VAL A 100 6.78 2.69 -1.04
N ASP A 101 7.76 2.48 -1.90
CA ASP A 101 9.00 3.27 -1.97
C ASP A 101 8.74 4.74 -2.36
N SER A 102 7.61 5.02 -3.03
CA SER A 102 7.20 6.38 -3.37
C SER A 102 6.66 7.17 -2.16
N MET A 103 6.23 6.50 -1.09
CA MET A 103 5.54 7.13 0.04
C MET A 103 6.30 8.29 0.68
N PRO A 104 7.62 8.20 0.95
CA PRO A 104 8.37 9.33 1.50
C PRO A 104 8.33 10.57 0.60
N HIS A 105 8.29 10.39 -0.72
CA HIS A 105 8.20 11.49 -1.69
C HIS A 105 6.81 12.09 -1.72
N ARG A 106 5.75 11.27 -1.66
CA ARG A 106 4.36 11.74 -1.58
C ARG A 106 4.12 12.54 -0.29
N CYS A 107 4.56 12.04 0.86
CA CYS A 107 4.49 12.76 2.14
C CYS A 107 5.22 14.10 2.08
N LYS A 108 6.43 14.15 1.52
CA LYS A 108 7.17 15.41 1.31
C LYS A 108 6.42 16.39 0.41
N ALA A 109 5.73 15.91 -0.63
CA ALA A 109 4.93 16.76 -1.51
C ALA A 109 3.73 17.37 -0.76
N VAL A 110 3.00 16.57 0.03
CA VAL A 110 1.88 17.05 0.85
C VAL A 110 2.35 18.10 1.86
N ILE A 111 3.47 17.86 2.55
CA ILE A 111 4.06 18.81 3.50
C ILE A 111 4.44 20.12 2.80
N ARG A 112 5.10 20.05 1.64
CA ARG A 112 5.46 21.24 0.85
C ARG A 112 4.24 22.02 0.38
N ASN A 113 3.17 21.31 0.01
CA ASN A 113 1.89 21.91 -0.39
C ASN A 113 1.00 22.28 0.80
N LYS A 114 1.52 22.26 2.05
CA LYS A 114 0.78 22.63 3.28
C LYS A 114 -0.53 21.84 3.45
N GLY A 115 -0.55 20.57 3.03
CA GLY A 115 -1.72 19.71 3.10
C GLY A 115 -2.66 19.82 1.90
N CYS A 116 -2.39 20.69 0.92
CA CYS A 116 -3.16 20.78 -0.32
C CYS A 116 -2.79 19.65 -1.30
N ILE A 117 -3.64 19.49 -2.32
CA ILE A 117 -3.52 18.51 -3.41
C ILE A 117 -2.11 18.55 -4.02
N THR A 118 -1.61 17.38 -4.36
CA THR A 118 -0.34 17.12 -5.01
C THR A 118 -0.58 16.48 -6.38
N LYS A 119 0.49 16.18 -7.11
CA LYS A 119 0.40 15.53 -8.43
C LYS A 119 0.15 14.01 -8.38
N TYR A 120 0.04 13.45 -7.18
CA TYR A 120 0.10 12.01 -6.91
C TYR A 120 -1.25 11.36 -6.71
#